data_AF-A0A1H7E4Q0-F1
#
_entry.id   AF-A0A1H7E4Q0-F1
#
_cell.length_a   1.000
_cell.length_b   1.000
_cell.length_c   1.000
_cell.angle_alpha   90.00
_cell.angle_beta   90.00
_cell.angle_gamma   90.00
#
_symmetry.space_group_name_H-M   'P 1'
#
loop_
_entity.id
_entity.type
_entity.pdbx_description
1 polymer ?
#
loop_
_entity_poly.entity_id
_entity_poly.type
_entity_poly.pdbx_seq_one_letter_code
_entity_poly.pdbx_strand_id
1 'polypeptide(L)'
;MAASALIQARIDAEVKERATEVLGNIGLTVPDVVRIVLTRVAREGALPPGLTVNEEAHDAWFRAKVQEALDDPRLALSHEQV
;
A
#
# COMPACT_ATOMS: atom_id res chain seq x y z
N MET A 1 2.62 -12.48 28.09
CA MET A 1 2.25 -13.28 26.90
C MET A 1 1.84 -12.32 25.80
N ALA A 2 2.33 -12.49 24.58
CA ALA A 2 1.85 -11.67 23.47
C ALA A 2 0.38 -12.04 23.19
N ALA A 3 -0.53 -11.08 23.34
CA ALA A 3 -1.94 -11.30 23.07
C ALA A 3 -2.14 -11.39 21.54
N SER A 4 -2.36 -12.60 21.03
CA SER A 4 -2.76 -12.82 19.64
C SER A 4 -4.28 -12.95 19.55
N ALA A 5 -4.92 -12.16 18.70
CA ALA A 5 -6.32 -12.30 18.35
C ALA A 5 -6.48 -13.04 17.01
N LEU A 6 -7.51 -13.88 16.88
CA LEU A 6 -7.83 -14.57 15.65
C LEU A 6 -8.68 -13.69 14.74
N ILE A 7 -8.36 -13.66 13.44
CA ILE A 7 -9.15 -13.00 12.40
C ILE A 7 -9.73 -14.08 11.48
N GLN A 8 -11.05 -14.04 11.26
CA GLN A 8 -11.74 -14.88 10.28
C GLN A 8 -12.47 -14.00 9.28
N ALA A 9 -12.18 -14.20 8.00
CA ALA A 9 -12.84 -13.53 6.88
C ALA A 9 -13.28 -14.56 5.85
N ARG A 10 -14.46 -14.36 5.27
CA ARG A 10 -14.93 -15.19 4.15
C ARG A 10 -14.31 -14.69 2.85
N ILE A 11 -13.85 -15.62 2.03
CA ILE A 11 -13.27 -15.37 0.73
C ILE A 11 -13.61 -16.55 -0.19
N ASP A 12 -13.71 -16.29 -1.48
CA ASP A 12 -13.81 -17.34 -2.48
C ASP A 12 -12.57 -18.27 -2.43
N ALA A 13 -12.79 -19.56 -2.64
CA ALA A 13 -11.74 -20.57 -2.50
C ALA A 13 -10.65 -20.44 -3.58
N GLU A 14 -11.05 -20.13 -4.82
CA GLU A 14 -10.13 -19.94 -5.93
C GLU A 14 -9.30 -18.66 -5.75
N VAL A 15 -9.92 -17.59 -5.25
CA VAL A 15 -9.22 -16.35 -4.91
C VAL A 15 -8.18 -16.60 -3.80
N LYS A 16 -8.54 -17.36 -2.77
CA LYS A 16 -7.61 -17.73 -1.68
C LYS A 16 -6.40 -18.50 -2.21
N GLU A 17 -6.62 -19.48 -3.08
CA GLU A 17 -5.56 -20.30 -3.65
C GLU A 17 -4.60 -19.44 -4.49
N ARG A 18 -5.14 -18.66 -5.44
CA ARG A 18 -4.34 -17.78 -6.29
C ARG A 18 -3.56 -16.73 -5.48
N ALA A 19 -4.19 -16.12 -4.48
CA ALA A 19 -3.51 -15.17 -3.59
C ALA A 19 -2.39 -15.85 -2.81
N THR A 20 -2.59 -17.10 -2.38
CA THR A 20 -1.56 -17.87 -1.66
C THR A 20 -0.34 -18.14 -2.55
N GLU A 21 -0.56 -18.51 -3.81
CA GLU A 21 0.52 -18.71 -4.80
C GLU A 21 1.29 -17.42 -5.08
N VAL A 22 0.58 -16.34 -5.43
CA VAL A 22 1.20 -15.05 -5.77
C VAL A 22 2.02 -14.50 -4.59
N LEU A 23 1.47 -14.55 -3.38
CA LEU A 23 2.18 -14.09 -2.19
C LEU A 23 3.37 -15.00 -1.85
N GLY A 24 3.24 -16.31 -2.06
CA GLY A 24 4.33 -17.27 -1.88
C GLY A 24 5.53 -16.96 -2.78
N ASN A 25 5.29 -16.54 -4.02
CA ASN A 25 6.34 -16.16 -4.97
C ASN A 25 7.17 -14.95 -4.52
N ILE A 26 6.64 -14.11 -3.63
CA ILE A 26 7.33 -12.95 -3.04
C ILE A 26 7.70 -13.17 -1.57
N GLY A 27 7.60 -14.41 -1.06
CA GLY A 27 8.00 -14.78 0.30
C GLY A 27 7.04 -14.32 1.39
N LEU A 28 5.78 -14.06 1.06
CA LEU A 28 4.74 -13.65 2.02
C LEU A 28 3.65 -14.72 2.13
N THR A 29 3.07 -14.84 3.32
CA THR A 29 1.84 -15.62 3.54
C THR A 29 0.63 -14.71 3.67
N VAL A 30 -0.58 -15.25 3.43
CA VAL A 30 -1.83 -14.48 3.64
C VAL A 30 -1.92 -13.87 5.04
N PRO A 31 -1.61 -14.59 6.14
CA PRO A 31 -1.57 -13.98 7.48
C PRO A 31 -0.53 -12.87 7.64
N ASP A 32 0.59 -12.89 6.91
CA ASP A 32 1.57 -11.79 6.95
C ASP A 32 0.95 -10.50 6.38
N VAL A 33 0.35 -10.61 5.20
CA VAL A 33 -0.29 -9.46 4.54
C VAL A 33 -1.44 -8.92 5.39
N VAL A 34 -2.30 -9.80 5.93
CA VAL A 34 -3.41 -9.37 6.80
C VAL A 34 -2.90 -8.63 8.03
N ARG A 35 -1.82 -9.12 8.67
CA ARG A 35 -1.20 -8.43 9.81
C ARG A 35 -0.64 -7.07 9.40
N ILE A 36 0.14 -6.99 8.33
CA ILE A 36 0.73 -5.75 7.82
C ILE A 36 -0.37 -4.70 7.55
N VAL A 37 -1.41 -5.08 6.81
CA VAL A 37 -2.51 -4.18 6.45
C VAL A 37 -3.24 -3.68 7.70
N LEU A 38 -3.64 -4.58 8.60
CA LEU A 38 -4.39 -4.18 9.80
C LEU A 38 -3.55 -3.37 10.79
N THR A 39 -2.27 -3.68 10.95
CA THR A 39 -1.35 -2.85 11.75
C THR A 39 -1.21 -1.45 11.15
N ARG A 40 -1.13 -1.35 9.82
CA ARG A 40 -1.04 -0.07 9.13
C ARG A 40 -2.31 0.75 9.27
N VAL A 41 -3.48 0.13 9.10
CA VAL A 41 -4.79 0.77 9.34
C VAL A 41 -4.89 1.28 10.77
N ALA A 42 -4.50 0.47 11.77
CA ALA A 42 -4.55 0.87 13.17
C ALA A 42 -3.60 2.04 13.50
N ARG A 43 -2.45 2.12 12.82
CA ARG A 43 -1.44 3.17 13.04
C ARG A 43 -1.73 4.46 12.28
N GLU A 44 -2.20 4.35 11.04
CA GLU A 44 -2.35 5.48 10.11
C GLU A 44 -3.78 5.99 10.03
N GLY A 45 -4.76 5.25 10.55
CA GLY A 45 -6.18 5.62 10.51
C GLY A 45 -6.82 5.52 9.12
N ALA A 46 -6.10 4.96 8.14
CA ALA A 46 -6.55 4.82 6.77
C ALA A 46 -6.05 3.50 6.16
N LEU A 47 -6.71 3.05 5.09
CA LEU A 47 -6.25 1.90 4.31
C LEU A 47 -4.96 2.24 3.54
N PRO A 48 -4.07 1.25 3.33
CA PRO A 48 -2.88 1.43 2.50
C PRO A 48 -3.22 2.03 1.12
N PRO A 49 -2.38 2.96 0.60
CA PRO A 49 -2.50 3.43 -0.78
C PRO A 49 -2.51 2.26 -1.77
N GLY A 50 -3.42 2.29 -2.75
CA GLY A 50 -3.63 1.21 -3.71
C GLY A 50 -4.74 0.22 -3.35
N LEU A 51 -5.28 0.25 -2.11
CA LEU A 51 -6.46 -0.54 -1.73
C LEU A 51 -7.79 0.25 -1.81
N THR A 52 -7.72 1.58 -1.81
CA THR A 52 -8.91 2.47 -1.81
C THR A 52 -8.91 3.51 -2.92
N VAL A 53 -7.75 3.94 -3.35
CA VAL A 53 -7.61 4.83 -4.50
C VAL A 53 -7.71 3.98 -5.76
N ASN A 54 -8.70 4.27 -6.60
CA ASN A 54 -8.70 3.86 -8.00
C ASN A 54 -7.30 4.17 -8.57
N GLU A 55 -6.71 3.22 -9.29
CA GLU A 55 -5.41 3.39 -9.94
C GLU A 55 -5.37 4.69 -10.74
N GLU A 56 -6.47 5.06 -11.40
CA GLU A 56 -6.63 6.34 -12.10
C GLU A 56 -6.55 7.56 -11.17
N ALA A 57 -7.10 7.48 -9.95
CA ALA A 57 -7.08 8.57 -8.98
C ALA A 57 -5.69 8.77 -8.36
N HIS A 58 -4.98 7.66 -8.11
CA HIS A 58 -3.58 7.71 -7.68
C HIS A 58 -2.69 8.31 -8.77
N ASP A 59 -2.85 7.84 -10.01
CA ASP A 59 -2.14 8.33 -11.17
C ASP A 59 -2.39 9.82 -11.43
N ALA A 60 -3.65 10.26 -11.33
CA ALA A 60 -4.02 11.66 -11.47
C ALA A 60 -3.37 12.53 -10.39
N TRP A 61 -3.40 12.07 -9.14
CA TRP A 61 -2.72 12.77 -8.04
C TRP A 61 -1.21 12.84 -8.25
N PHE A 62 -0.57 11.74 -8.65
CA PHE A 62 0.88 11.69 -8.89
C PHE A 62 1.28 12.63 -10.03
N ARG A 63 0.57 12.60 -11.15
CA ARG A 63 0.78 13.52 -12.28
C ARG A 63 0.60 14.98 -11.87
N ALA A 64 -0.41 15.29 -11.06
CA ALA A 64 -0.62 16.63 -10.54
C ALA A 64 0.54 17.10 -9.66
N LYS A 65 1.08 16.24 -8.78
CA LYS A 65 2.24 16.56 -7.95
C LYS A 65 3.53 16.71 -8.72
N VAL A 66 3.73 15.93 -9.79
CA VAL A 66 4.87 16.11 -10.70
C VAL A 66 4.76 17.44 -11.44
N GLN A 67 3.58 17.79 -11.95
CA GLN A 67 3.37 19.06 -12.65
C GLN A 67 3.58 20.26 -11.72
N GLU A 68 3.05 20.21 -10.49
CA GLU A 68 3.28 21.24 -9.47
C GLU A 68 4.77 21.45 -9.19
N ALA A 69 5.57 20.38 -9.16
CA ALA A 69 7.01 20.47 -8.95
C ALA A 69 7.75 21.04 -10.17
N LEU A 70 7.29 20.74 -11.40
CA LEU A 70 7.86 21.30 -12.63
C LEU A 70 7.52 22.80 -12.78
N ASP A 71 6.33 23.20 -12.34
CA ASP A 71 5.85 24.57 -12.40
C ASP A 71 6.38 25.45 -11.26
N ASP A 72 7.05 24.89 -10.25
CA ASP A 72 7.67 25.66 -9.18
C ASP A 72 9.07 26.15 -9.59
N PRO A 73 9.24 27.45 -9.91
CA PRO A 73 10.51 28.01 -10.36
C PRO A 73 11.58 28.05 -9.25
N ARG A 74 11.23 27.71 -8.00
CA ARG A 74 12.13 27.77 -6.84
C ARG A 74 12.89 26.46 -6.60
N LEU A 75 12.55 25.38 -7.32
CA LEU A 75 12.97 24.00 -7.00
C LEU A 75 14.21 23.51 -7.75
N ALA A 76 14.92 24.36 -8.49
CA ALA A 76 16.25 24.05 -9.02
C ALA A 76 17.31 24.16 -7.90
N LEU A 77 17.23 23.29 -6.89
CA LEU A 77 18.34 23.10 -5.97
C LEU A 77 19.50 22.49 -6.77
N SER A 78 20.67 23.13 -6.72
CA SER A 78 21.87 22.54 -7.30
C SER A 78 22.21 21.25 -6.55
N HIS A 79 22.80 20.26 -7.24
CA HIS A 79 23.20 18.97 -6.64
C HIS A 79 24.07 19.11 -5.37
N GLU A 80 24.66 20.28 -5.17
CA GLU A 80 25.52 20.65 -4.04
C GLU A 80 24.74 21.00 -2.76
N GLN A 81 23.41 21.18 -2.86
CA GLN A 81 22.53 21.64 -1.78
C GLN A 81 21.55 20.56 -1.28
N VAL A 82 21.72 19.32 -1.75
CA VAL A 82 20.86 18.15 -1.43
C VAL A 82 21.60 17.17 -0.53
#